data_AF-A0A1G2Z0F2-F1
#
_entry.id   AF-A0A1G2Z0F2-F1
#
_cell.length_a   1.000
_cell.length_b   1.000
_cell.length_c   1.000
_cell.angle_alpha   90.00
_cell.angle_beta   90.00
_cell.angle_gamma   90.00
#
_symmetry.space_group_name_H-M   'P 1'
#
loop_
_entity.id
_entity.type
_entity.pdbx_description
1 polymer ?
#
loop_
_entity_poly.entity_id
_entity_poly.type
_entity_poly.pdbx_seq_one_letter_code
_entity_poly.pdbx_strand_id
1 'polypeptide(L)'
;MVRCDDAKLKEDQFIARLSGNVGAGTGFGPPQAGDSLTLLREATGGKLLRAELERQYPLCRTISVRAGGPGGLFAKQGDAVVLKGCVVARLKKLVEQGHDEETLSLSELHARLQEEAEAAGRNKCALILALFSPTGWAAEAQQFVRNDPPGSGWASGVVHPILIGPEITELVWDMKDSKLRPYVQYFCGLTVEERKSVCRDEIQRAVLIQEFANLEKIAEARGFDVGFVKDVAKELCRQSKELKLATVRGVGPVVKRTL
;
A
#
# COMPACT_ATOMS: atom_id res chain seq x y z
N MET A 1 -6.73 -22.00 2.61
CA MET A 1 -8.17 -21.75 2.80
C MET A 1 -8.38 -20.47 3.58
N VAL A 2 -9.20 -19.56 3.07
CA VAL A 2 -9.65 -18.33 3.72
C VAL A 2 -11.17 -18.38 3.83
N ARG A 3 -11.70 -18.34 5.05
CA ARG A 3 -13.15 -18.33 5.28
C ARG A 3 -13.74 -16.94 5.04
N CYS A 4 -15.04 -16.87 4.81
CA CYS A 4 -15.74 -15.61 4.58
C CYS A 4 -15.51 -14.58 5.71
N ASP A 5 -15.64 -15.02 6.96
CA ASP A 5 -15.42 -14.16 8.14
C ASP A 5 -13.95 -13.69 8.25
N ASP A 6 -12.99 -14.55 7.90
CA ASP A 6 -11.57 -14.20 7.88
C ASP A 6 -11.27 -13.18 6.77
N ALA A 7 -11.82 -13.38 5.57
CA ALA A 7 -11.68 -12.43 4.45
C ALA A 7 -12.26 -11.07 4.80
N LYS A 8 -13.41 -11.05 5.48
CA LYS A 8 -14.05 -9.85 5.98
C LYS A 8 -13.20 -9.12 7.01
N LEU A 9 -12.70 -9.84 8.03
CA LEU A 9 -11.84 -9.27 9.06
C LEU A 9 -10.57 -8.67 8.45
N LYS A 10 -9.95 -9.38 7.50
CA LYS A 10 -8.78 -8.91 6.77
C LYS A 10 -9.08 -7.67 5.93
N GLU A 11 -10.23 -7.60 5.26
CA GLU A 11 -10.70 -6.40 4.57
C GLU A 11 -10.85 -5.22 5.53
N ASP A 12 -11.50 -5.42 6.69
CA ASP A 12 -11.66 -4.38 7.72
C ASP A 12 -10.31 -3.84 8.20
N GLN A 13 -9.36 -4.72 8.47
CA GLN A 13 -7.99 -4.34 8.84
C GLN A 13 -7.30 -3.54 7.73
N PHE A 14 -7.39 -4.01 6.48
CA PHE A 14 -6.80 -3.31 5.35
C PHE A 14 -7.36 -1.91 5.16
N ILE A 15 -8.68 -1.78 5.10
CA ILE A 15 -9.35 -0.48 4.92
C ILE A 15 -9.05 0.45 6.09
N ALA A 16 -9.10 -0.03 7.33
CA ALA A 16 -8.82 0.79 8.50
C ALA A 16 -7.38 1.31 8.50
N ARG A 17 -6.40 0.44 8.22
CA ARG A 17 -4.97 0.82 8.21
C ARG A 17 -4.65 1.76 7.06
N LEU A 18 -5.16 1.49 5.86
CA LEU A 18 -4.98 2.37 4.72
C LEU A 18 -5.61 3.76 4.99
N SER A 19 -6.84 3.80 5.50
CA SER A 19 -7.54 5.03 5.87
C SER A 19 -6.74 5.85 6.90
N GLY A 20 -6.22 5.19 7.93
CA GLY A 20 -5.37 5.84 8.94
C GLY A 20 -4.08 6.40 8.34
N ASN A 21 -3.44 5.65 7.45
CA ASN A 21 -2.19 6.06 6.81
C ASN A 21 -2.37 7.24 5.85
N VAL A 22 -3.42 7.24 5.02
CA VAL A 22 -3.70 8.38 4.13
C VAL A 22 -4.22 9.58 4.91
N GLY A 23 -5.01 9.37 5.97
CA GLY A 23 -5.51 10.44 6.83
C GLY A 23 -4.42 11.14 7.67
N ALA A 24 -3.36 10.41 8.03
CA ALA A 24 -2.19 10.99 8.68
C ALA A 24 -1.24 11.72 7.70
N GLY A 25 -1.38 11.48 6.39
CA GLY A 25 -0.59 12.12 5.37
C GLY A 25 -1.02 13.57 5.11
N THR A 26 -0.06 14.46 4.89
CA THR A 26 -0.36 15.84 4.49
C THR A 26 -0.60 15.93 3.00
N GLY A 27 -1.57 16.73 2.58
CA GLY A 27 -1.80 17.04 1.16
C GLY A 27 -2.74 16.09 0.43
N PHE A 28 -3.44 15.19 1.13
CA PHE A 28 -4.52 14.39 0.53
C PHE A 28 -5.87 15.10 0.64
N GLY A 29 -6.68 14.98 -0.41
CA GLY A 29 -8.09 15.34 -0.37
C GLY A 29 -8.92 14.37 0.48
N PRO A 30 -10.22 14.65 0.69
CA PRO A 30 -11.10 13.78 1.46
C PRO A 30 -11.18 12.39 0.81
N PRO A 31 -11.16 11.30 1.62
CA PRO A 31 -11.28 9.96 1.09
C PRO A 31 -12.65 9.71 0.49
N GLN A 32 -12.67 9.03 -0.66
CA GLN A 32 -13.86 8.49 -1.29
C GLN A 32 -13.88 6.98 -1.06
N ALA A 33 -14.99 6.48 -0.52
CA ALA A 33 -15.18 5.06 -0.29
C ALA A 33 -16.15 4.48 -1.33
N GLY A 34 -15.91 3.23 -1.71
CA GLY A 34 -16.79 2.44 -2.56
C GLY A 34 -16.82 0.99 -2.11
N ASP A 35 -17.83 0.26 -2.56
CA ASP A 35 -18.02 -1.16 -2.25
C ASP A 35 -18.57 -1.92 -3.47
N SER A 36 -18.60 -3.25 -3.36
CA SER A 36 -19.12 -4.17 -4.37
C SER A 36 -20.48 -4.76 -3.98
N LEU A 37 -21.33 -3.99 -3.29
CA LEU A 37 -22.64 -4.48 -2.84
C LEU A 37 -23.54 -4.95 -3.98
N THR A 38 -23.46 -4.33 -5.15
CA THR A 38 -24.22 -4.77 -6.34
C THR A 38 -23.83 -6.19 -6.75
N LEU A 39 -22.52 -6.48 -6.81
CA LEU A 39 -22.01 -7.82 -7.15
C LEU A 39 -22.41 -8.86 -6.10
N LEU A 40 -22.40 -8.49 -4.81
CA LEU A 40 -22.87 -9.37 -3.74
C LEU A 40 -24.38 -9.66 -3.82
N ARG A 41 -25.19 -8.64 -4.15
CA ARG A 41 -26.63 -8.83 -4.36
C ARG A 41 -26.88 -9.79 -5.51
N GLU A 42 -26.16 -9.64 -6.61
CA GLU A 42 -26.25 -10.57 -7.75
C GLU A 42 -25.84 -11.99 -7.34
N ALA A 43 -24.71 -12.15 -6.65
CA ALA A 43 -24.22 -13.45 -6.20
C ALA A 43 -25.16 -14.16 -5.22
N THR A 44 -25.94 -13.40 -4.44
CA THR A 44 -26.92 -13.94 -3.47
C THR A 44 -28.34 -14.04 -4.04
N GLY A 45 -28.53 -13.74 -5.33
CA GLY A 45 -29.83 -13.73 -5.99
C GLY A 45 -30.79 -12.67 -5.43
N GLY A 46 -30.26 -11.61 -4.82
CA GLY A 46 -31.04 -10.48 -4.29
C GLY A 46 -31.88 -10.78 -3.04
N LYS A 47 -31.66 -11.93 -2.39
CA LYS A 47 -32.50 -12.39 -1.27
C LYS A 47 -32.16 -11.74 0.07
N LEU A 48 -30.92 -11.27 0.23
CA LEU A 48 -30.42 -10.72 1.49
C LEU A 48 -30.55 -9.20 1.52
N LEU A 49 -30.88 -8.67 2.69
CA LEU A 49 -30.87 -7.23 2.96
C LEU A 49 -29.43 -6.70 2.96
N ARG A 50 -29.27 -5.39 2.73
CA ARG A 50 -27.96 -4.73 2.77
C ARG A 50 -27.22 -5.01 4.08
N ALA A 51 -27.88 -4.84 5.23
CA ALA A 51 -27.28 -5.07 6.54
C ALA A 51 -26.82 -6.53 6.73
N GLU A 52 -27.49 -7.50 6.12
CA GLU A 52 -27.11 -8.90 6.19
C GLU A 52 -25.88 -9.19 5.32
N LEU A 53 -25.82 -8.62 4.11
CA LEU A 53 -24.65 -8.70 3.24
C LEU A 53 -23.42 -8.08 3.91
N GLU A 54 -23.58 -6.88 4.46
CA GLU A 54 -22.53 -6.16 5.18
C GLU A 54 -22.08 -6.89 6.44
N ARG A 55 -22.95 -7.71 7.06
CA ARG A 55 -22.57 -8.52 8.22
C ARG A 55 -21.81 -9.79 7.82
N GLN A 56 -22.24 -10.45 6.74
CA GLN A 56 -21.81 -11.82 6.42
C GLN A 56 -20.63 -11.89 5.45
N TYR A 57 -20.46 -10.91 4.56
CA TYR A 57 -19.50 -11.00 3.46
C TYR A 57 -18.48 -9.85 3.47
N PRO A 58 -17.27 -10.07 2.93
CA PRO A 58 -16.41 -8.96 2.52
C PRO A 58 -17.09 -8.20 1.39
N LEU A 59 -16.95 -6.88 1.39
CA LEU A 59 -17.63 -6.01 0.43
C LEU A 59 -16.74 -5.63 -0.75
N CYS A 60 -15.52 -6.18 -0.83
CA CYS A 60 -14.47 -5.76 -1.75
C CYS A 60 -14.32 -4.23 -1.75
N ARG A 61 -14.19 -3.66 -0.55
CA ARG A 61 -14.16 -2.21 -0.36
C ARG A 61 -13.01 -1.56 -1.10
N THR A 62 -13.26 -0.33 -1.49
CA THR A 62 -12.27 0.56 -2.10
C THR A 62 -12.21 1.86 -1.32
N ILE A 63 -11.01 2.42 -1.21
CA ILE A 63 -10.78 3.78 -0.74
C ILE A 63 -9.85 4.47 -1.72
N SER A 64 -10.21 5.69 -2.10
CA SER A 64 -9.36 6.54 -2.93
C SER A 64 -9.20 7.92 -2.32
N VAL A 65 -8.01 8.48 -2.47
CA VAL A 65 -7.70 9.87 -2.11
C VAL A 65 -6.96 10.52 -3.28
N ARG A 66 -7.27 11.78 -3.57
CA ARG A 66 -6.48 12.57 -4.51
C ARG A 66 -5.32 13.20 -3.75
N ALA A 67 -4.09 12.96 -4.18
CA ALA A 67 -2.94 13.70 -3.71
C ALA A 67 -2.96 15.09 -4.34
N GLY A 68 -2.94 16.12 -3.51
CA GLY A 68 -2.50 17.45 -3.91
C GLY A 68 -1.01 17.38 -4.24
N GLY A 69 -0.61 17.96 -5.36
CA GLY A 69 0.82 18.06 -5.69
C GLY A 69 1.60 18.72 -4.54
N PRO A 70 2.89 18.41 -4.37
CA PRO A 70 3.75 19.08 -3.40
C PRO A 70 3.95 20.54 -3.83
N GLY A 71 3.04 21.42 -3.42
CA GLY A 71 3.03 22.84 -3.81
C GLY A 71 1.59 23.33 -4.02
N GLY A 72 1.13 24.20 -3.12
CA GLY A 72 -0.26 24.64 -3.02
C GLY A 72 -0.88 25.24 -4.30
N LEU A 73 -2.22 25.28 -4.27
CA LEU A 73 -3.13 26.12 -5.07
C LEU A 73 -3.10 26.04 -6.60
N PHE A 74 -2.15 25.35 -7.24
CA PHE A 74 -2.11 25.24 -8.71
C PHE A 74 -1.57 23.89 -9.20
N ALA A 75 -2.20 22.78 -8.81
CA ALA A 75 -2.05 21.55 -9.60
C ALA A 75 -2.82 21.75 -10.91
N LYS A 76 -2.10 22.09 -12.00
CA LYS A 76 -2.69 22.11 -13.35
C LYS A 76 -3.40 20.78 -13.58
N GLN A 77 -4.54 20.86 -14.25
CA GLN A 77 -5.58 19.83 -14.42
C GLN A 77 -5.13 18.51 -15.10
N GLY A 78 -3.82 18.24 -15.21
CA GLY A 78 -3.22 17.04 -15.82
C GLY A 78 -2.24 16.26 -14.92
N ASP A 79 -1.93 16.73 -13.70
CA ASP A 79 -0.94 16.08 -12.80
C ASP A 79 -1.56 15.49 -11.53
N ALA A 80 -2.87 15.27 -11.51
CA ALA A 80 -3.53 14.71 -10.34
C ALA A 80 -3.11 13.24 -10.13
N VAL A 81 -2.46 12.97 -9.00
CA VAL A 81 -2.17 11.61 -8.54
C VAL A 81 -3.32 11.15 -7.65
N VAL A 82 -3.84 9.96 -7.90
CA VAL A 82 -4.85 9.30 -7.06
C VAL A 82 -4.20 8.09 -6.41
N LEU A 83 -4.34 7.98 -5.10
CA LEU A 83 -3.99 6.78 -4.36
C LEU A 83 -5.27 5.99 -4.17
N LYS A 84 -5.29 4.73 -4.58
CA LYS A 84 -6.46 3.85 -4.45
C LYS A 84 -6.05 2.53 -3.84
N GLY A 85 -6.71 2.14 -2.76
CA GLY A 85 -6.67 0.77 -2.26
C GLY A 85 -7.97 0.04 -2.60
N CYS A 86 -7.84 -1.18 -3.10
CA CYS A 86 -8.95 -2.05 -3.44
C CYS A 86 -8.76 -3.41 -2.80
N VAL A 87 -9.82 -3.96 -2.23
CA VAL A 87 -9.88 -5.38 -1.87
C VAL A 87 -10.39 -6.19 -3.05
N VAL A 88 -9.65 -7.23 -3.40
CA VAL A 88 -9.96 -8.14 -4.49
C VAL A 88 -10.19 -9.52 -3.90
N ALA A 89 -11.42 -10.02 -4.02
CA ALA A 89 -11.81 -11.35 -3.58
C ALA A 89 -12.84 -11.95 -4.55
N ARG A 90 -12.86 -13.28 -4.67
CA ARG A 90 -13.85 -13.98 -5.48
C ARG A 90 -15.16 -14.13 -4.72
N LEU A 91 -15.94 -13.04 -4.69
CA LEU A 91 -17.20 -12.97 -3.94
C LEU A 91 -18.15 -14.14 -4.23
N LYS A 92 -18.24 -14.60 -5.49
CA LYS A 92 -19.06 -15.77 -5.85
C LYS A 92 -18.64 -17.03 -5.11
N LYS A 93 -17.32 -17.34 -5.06
CA LYS A 93 -16.82 -18.50 -4.31
C LYS A 93 -17.12 -18.37 -2.81
N LEU A 94 -16.90 -17.19 -2.24
CA LEU A 94 -17.18 -16.94 -0.83
C LEU A 94 -18.68 -17.10 -0.49
N VAL A 95 -19.58 -16.69 -1.39
CA VAL A 95 -21.03 -16.86 -1.23
C VAL A 95 -21.46 -18.32 -1.39
N GLU A 96 -20.96 -19.01 -2.42
CA GLU A 96 -21.38 -20.38 -2.75
C GLU A 96 -20.77 -21.43 -1.83
N GLN A 97 -19.52 -21.24 -1.41
CA GLN A 97 -18.71 -22.24 -0.70
C GLN A 97 -18.41 -21.84 0.75
N GLY A 98 -18.60 -20.56 1.11
CA GLY A 98 -18.22 -20.01 2.42
C GLY A 98 -16.71 -19.77 2.61
N HIS A 99 -15.89 -20.10 1.60
CA HIS A 99 -14.44 -19.95 1.63
C HIS A 99 -13.84 -19.84 0.21
N ASP A 100 -12.59 -19.40 0.12
CA ASP A 100 -11.74 -19.47 -1.08
C ASP A 100 -10.35 -19.99 -0.69
N GLU A 101 -9.78 -20.87 -1.50
CA GLU A 101 -8.48 -21.50 -1.24
C GLU A 101 -7.41 -21.07 -2.23
N GLU A 102 -7.81 -20.48 -3.36
CA GLU A 102 -6.93 -20.19 -4.47
C GLU A 102 -6.42 -18.75 -4.40
N THR A 103 -5.12 -18.57 -4.59
CA THR A 103 -4.54 -17.25 -4.87
C THR A 103 -5.14 -16.64 -6.13
N LEU A 104 -5.20 -15.31 -6.20
CA LEU A 104 -5.61 -14.61 -7.42
C LEU A 104 -4.55 -14.78 -8.51
N SER A 105 -5.02 -15.11 -9.72
CA SER A 105 -4.19 -15.39 -10.89
C SER A 105 -3.71 -14.12 -11.59
N LEU A 106 -2.74 -14.28 -12.49
CA LEU A 106 -2.25 -13.21 -13.35
C LEU A 106 -3.35 -12.67 -14.30
N SER A 107 -4.26 -13.53 -14.80
CA SER A 107 -5.36 -13.08 -15.66
C SER A 107 -6.37 -12.21 -14.91
N GLU A 108 -6.69 -12.57 -13.66
CA GLU A 108 -7.53 -11.75 -12.78
C GLU A 108 -6.88 -10.40 -12.46
N LEU A 109 -5.56 -10.39 -12.22
CA LEU A 109 -4.79 -9.16 -12.07
C LEU A 109 -4.90 -8.29 -13.33
N HIS A 110 -4.64 -8.86 -14.51
CA HIS A 110 -4.69 -8.12 -15.78
C HIS A 110 -6.05 -7.48 -16.02
N ALA A 111 -7.15 -8.23 -15.81
CA ALA A 111 -8.49 -7.70 -15.97
C ALA A 111 -8.72 -6.48 -15.08
N ARG A 112 -8.24 -6.54 -13.82
CA ARG A 112 -8.38 -5.43 -12.88
C ARG A 112 -7.52 -4.22 -13.26
N LEU A 113 -6.27 -4.45 -13.67
CA LEU A 113 -5.37 -3.36 -14.07
C LEU A 113 -5.87 -2.65 -15.34
N GLN A 114 -6.44 -3.40 -16.28
CA GLN A 114 -7.05 -2.85 -17.49
C GLN A 114 -8.24 -1.95 -17.18
N GLU A 115 -9.17 -2.40 -16.34
CA GLU A 115 -10.34 -1.62 -15.90
C GLU A 115 -9.92 -0.30 -15.26
N GLU A 116 -8.94 -0.36 -14.34
CA GLU A 116 -8.44 0.81 -13.64
C GLU A 116 -7.64 1.76 -14.55
N ALA A 117 -6.91 1.23 -15.54
CA ALA A 117 -6.18 2.04 -16.51
C ALA A 117 -7.10 2.80 -17.45
N GLU A 118 -8.19 2.17 -17.90
CA GLU A 118 -9.21 2.83 -18.68
C GLU A 118 -9.91 3.94 -17.86
N ALA A 119 -10.24 3.65 -16.60
CA ALA A 119 -10.84 4.64 -15.69
C ALA A 119 -9.89 5.81 -15.43
N ALA A 120 -8.61 5.55 -15.13
CA ALA A 120 -7.59 6.58 -14.92
C ALA A 120 -7.35 7.42 -16.19
N GLY A 121 -7.30 6.77 -17.36
CA GLY A 121 -7.17 7.44 -18.66
C GLY A 121 -8.32 8.40 -18.95
N ARG A 122 -9.57 7.99 -18.71
CA ARG A 122 -10.76 8.86 -18.84
C ARG A 122 -10.70 10.06 -17.90
N ASN A 123 -10.23 9.85 -16.68
CA ASN A 123 -10.13 10.88 -15.64
C ASN A 123 -8.85 11.73 -15.74
N LYS A 124 -7.95 11.43 -16.69
CA LYS A 124 -6.66 12.10 -16.90
C LYS A 124 -5.84 12.23 -15.61
N CYS A 125 -5.73 11.12 -14.87
CA CYS A 125 -4.94 11.07 -13.64
C CYS A 125 -3.92 9.93 -13.68
N ALA A 126 -2.85 10.09 -12.89
CA ALA A 126 -2.00 8.98 -12.51
C ALA A 126 -2.62 8.27 -11.31
N LEU A 127 -2.57 6.94 -11.29
CA LEU A 127 -3.17 6.10 -10.26
C LEU A 127 -2.09 5.22 -9.63
N ILE A 128 -1.88 5.39 -8.33
CA ILE A 128 -1.15 4.44 -7.50
C ILE A 128 -2.17 3.47 -6.91
N LEU A 129 -2.13 2.21 -7.35
CA LEU A 129 -3.18 1.23 -7.11
C LEU A 129 -2.67 0.09 -6.21
N ALA A 130 -3.13 0.04 -4.97
CA ALA A 130 -2.92 -1.09 -4.09
C ALA A 130 -4.06 -2.11 -4.20
N LEU A 131 -3.72 -3.36 -4.52
CA LEU A 131 -4.63 -4.48 -4.66
C LEU A 131 -4.38 -5.48 -3.53
N PHE A 132 -5.24 -5.44 -2.52
CA PHE A 132 -5.21 -6.37 -1.40
C PHE A 132 -6.02 -7.63 -1.71
N SER A 133 -5.42 -8.80 -1.52
CA SER A 133 -6.09 -10.09 -1.67
C SER A 133 -6.02 -10.90 -0.37
N PRO A 134 -7.16 -11.24 0.25
CA PRO A 134 -7.18 -12.10 1.43
C PRO A 134 -6.54 -13.48 1.21
N THR A 135 -6.66 -14.03 -0.01
CA THR A 135 -6.07 -15.31 -0.43
C THR A 135 -4.67 -15.15 -1.02
N GLY A 136 -4.22 -13.93 -1.25
CA GLY A 136 -2.93 -13.62 -1.85
C GLY A 136 -2.94 -13.67 -3.38
N TRP A 137 -1.73 -13.63 -3.94
CA TRP A 137 -1.48 -13.53 -5.37
C TRP A 137 -0.59 -14.67 -5.83
N ALA A 138 -0.91 -15.25 -6.99
CA ALA A 138 -0.09 -16.28 -7.63
C ALA A 138 1.32 -15.75 -7.94
N ALA A 139 2.30 -16.65 -7.99
CA ALA A 139 3.71 -16.27 -8.17
C ALA A 139 3.94 -15.49 -9.46
N GLU A 140 3.25 -15.87 -10.54
CA GLU A 140 3.35 -15.21 -11.85
C GLU A 140 2.80 -13.78 -11.79
N ALA A 141 1.72 -13.55 -11.03
CA ALA A 141 1.18 -12.20 -10.81
C ALA A 141 2.16 -11.32 -10.02
N GLN A 142 2.83 -11.90 -9.02
CA GLN A 142 3.87 -11.20 -8.26
C GLN A 142 5.09 -10.85 -9.13
N GLN A 143 5.58 -11.79 -9.94
CA GLN A 143 6.68 -11.57 -10.88
C GLN A 143 6.34 -10.48 -11.90
N PHE A 144 5.12 -10.52 -12.44
CA PHE A 144 4.61 -9.52 -13.37
C PHE A 144 4.64 -8.10 -12.77
N VAL A 145 4.19 -7.92 -11.52
CA VAL A 145 4.22 -6.61 -10.85
C VAL A 145 5.63 -6.19 -10.43
N ARG A 146 6.52 -7.13 -10.10
CA ARG A 146 7.95 -6.84 -9.85
C ARG A 146 8.70 -6.43 -11.12
N ASN A 147 8.12 -6.66 -12.30
CA ASN A 147 8.79 -6.50 -13.59
C ASN A 147 10.07 -7.35 -13.65
N ASP A 148 9.93 -8.63 -13.27
CA ASP A 148 11.02 -9.61 -13.19
C ASP A 148 10.69 -10.86 -14.05
N PRO A 149 11.35 -11.05 -15.22
CA PRO A 149 12.48 -10.28 -15.72
C PRO A 149 12.10 -8.87 -16.22
N PRO A 150 13.05 -7.91 -16.28
CA PRO A 150 12.79 -6.55 -16.75
C PRO A 150 12.15 -6.51 -18.14
N GLY A 151 11.07 -5.73 -18.27
CA GLY A 151 10.31 -5.57 -19.51
C GLY A 151 9.13 -6.54 -19.66
N SER A 152 8.95 -7.46 -18.71
CA SER A 152 7.81 -8.40 -18.71
C SER A 152 6.58 -7.89 -17.93
N GLY A 153 6.72 -6.79 -17.19
CA GLY A 153 5.69 -6.31 -16.26
C GLY A 153 4.61 -5.41 -16.88
N TRP A 154 3.79 -4.83 -16.00
CA TRP A 154 2.71 -3.92 -16.39
C TRP A 154 3.24 -2.63 -17.02
N ALA A 155 3.02 -2.48 -18.32
CA ALA A 155 3.48 -1.32 -19.09
C ALA A 155 2.37 -0.27 -19.24
N SER A 156 2.03 0.43 -18.15
CA SER A 156 1.11 1.57 -18.19
C SER A 156 1.79 2.84 -17.67
N GLY A 157 1.63 3.94 -18.40
CA GLY A 157 2.09 5.26 -17.93
C GLY A 157 1.17 5.92 -16.91
N VAL A 158 -0.01 5.32 -16.66
CA VAL A 158 -1.08 5.90 -15.83
C VAL A 158 -1.41 5.09 -14.59
N VAL A 159 -1.24 3.76 -14.59
CA VAL A 159 -1.51 2.91 -13.42
C VAL A 159 -0.24 2.24 -12.94
N HIS A 160 0.05 2.42 -11.67
CA HIS A 160 1.23 1.91 -10.99
C HIS A 160 0.77 0.96 -9.87
N PRO A 161 0.82 -0.37 -10.08
CA PRO A 161 0.23 -1.34 -9.16
C PRO A 161 1.16 -1.74 -8.01
N ILE A 162 0.53 -2.04 -6.87
CA ILE A 162 1.11 -2.66 -5.68
C ILE A 162 0.22 -3.83 -5.32
N LEU A 163 0.77 -5.04 -5.23
CA LEU A 163 0.03 -6.18 -4.69
C LEU A 163 0.29 -6.27 -3.19
N ILE A 164 -0.77 -6.57 -2.45
CA ILE A 164 -0.69 -6.83 -1.01
C ILE A 164 -1.24 -8.22 -0.75
N GLY A 165 -0.43 -9.03 -0.10
CA GLY A 165 -0.72 -10.43 0.22
C GLY A 165 -1.69 -10.61 1.39
N PRO A 166 -1.91 -11.86 1.83
CA PRO A 166 -2.76 -12.18 2.97
C PRO A 166 -2.28 -11.55 4.27
N GLU A 167 -0.97 -11.35 4.38
CA GLU A 167 -0.31 -10.56 5.41
C GLU A 167 -0.18 -9.13 4.87
N ILE A 168 -0.90 -8.19 5.49
CA ILE A 168 -1.02 -6.81 4.98
C ILE A 168 0.33 -6.07 4.87
N THR A 169 1.35 -6.54 5.57
CA THR A 169 2.72 -6.01 5.52
C THR A 169 3.55 -6.53 4.36
N GLU A 170 3.06 -7.48 3.58
CA GLU A 170 3.72 -8.03 2.40
C GLU A 170 3.32 -7.24 1.15
N LEU A 171 4.23 -6.40 0.66
CA LEU A 171 4.04 -5.58 -0.53
C LEU A 171 4.88 -6.09 -1.69
N VAL A 172 4.28 -6.15 -2.86
CA VAL A 172 4.95 -6.48 -4.12
C VAL A 172 4.72 -5.35 -5.12
N TRP A 173 5.79 -4.74 -5.61
CA TRP A 173 5.78 -3.61 -6.54
C TRP A 173 7.11 -3.54 -7.31
N ASP A 174 7.14 -2.82 -8.44
CA ASP A 174 8.37 -2.57 -9.20
C ASP A 174 9.22 -1.52 -8.48
N MET A 175 10.28 -1.96 -7.79
CA MET A 175 11.17 -1.07 -7.04
C MET A 175 11.83 0.02 -7.89
N LYS A 176 11.88 -0.13 -9.22
CA LYS A 176 12.44 0.86 -10.15
C LYS A 176 11.42 1.93 -10.56
N ASP A 177 10.15 1.76 -10.21
CA ASP A 177 9.10 2.74 -10.46
C ASP A 177 9.26 3.96 -9.54
N SER A 178 9.87 5.01 -10.09
CA SER A 178 10.11 6.27 -9.39
C SER A 178 8.85 7.06 -9.06
N LYS A 179 7.75 6.84 -9.81
CA LYS A 179 6.46 7.51 -9.55
C LYS A 179 5.74 6.87 -8.37
N LEU A 180 5.86 5.56 -8.21
CA LEU A 180 5.19 4.79 -7.17
C LEU A 180 5.92 4.89 -5.82
N ARG A 181 7.25 4.90 -5.83
CA ARG A 181 8.10 4.89 -4.63
C ARG A 181 7.70 5.88 -3.51
N PRO A 182 7.37 7.17 -3.78
CA PRO A 182 6.99 8.11 -2.71
C PRO A 182 5.70 7.74 -1.95
N TYR A 183 4.86 6.88 -2.55
CA TYR A 183 3.53 6.56 -2.04
C TYR A 183 3.44 5.17 -1.38
N VAL A 184 4.43 4.28 -1.58
CA VAL A 184 4.42 2.90 -1.07
C VAL A 184 4.16 2.84 0.44
N GLN A 185 4.76 3.76 1.20
CA GLN A 185 4.63 3.82 2.65
C GLN A 185 3.18 3.98 3.15
N TYR A 186 2.26 4.51 2.35
CA TYR A 186 0.85 4.65 2.74
C TYR A 186 0.12 3.30 2.70
N PHE A 187 0.65 2.35 1.94
CA PHE A 187 0.08 1.01 1.74
C PHE A 187 0.76 -0.08 2.56
N CYS A 188 1.82 0.24 3.32
CA CYS A 188 2.73 -0.74 3.94
C CYS A 188 2.13 -1.63 5.04
N GLY A 189 0.80 -1.59 5.22
CA GLY A 189 0.09 -2.38 6.20
C GLY A 189 0.42 -2.04 7.64
N LEU A 190 1.39 -1.16 7.93
CA LEU A 190 1.75 -0.70 9.27
C LEU A 190 1.12 0.67 9.54
N THR A 191 0.68 0.87 10.77
CA THR A 191 0.30 2.20 11.28
C THR A 191 1.53 3.12 11.36
N VAL A 192 1.30 4.42 11.51
CA VAL A 192 2.38 5.41 11.69
C VAL A 192 3.27 5.05 12.88
N GLU A 193 2.68 4.66 14.01
CA GLU A 193 3.43 4.32 15.22
C GLU A 193 4.21 3.00 15.08
N GLU A 194 3.64 1.98 14.45
CA GLU A 194 4.36 0.74 14.12
C GLU A 194 5.54 1.03 13.17
N ARG A 195 5.36 1.88 12.16
CA ARG A 195 6.46 2.32 11.28
C ARG A 195 7.57 3.03 12.05
N LYS A 196 7.23 3.92 12.98
CA LYS A 196 8.21 4.59 13.84
C LYS A 196 8.98 3.57 14.67
N SER A 197 8.31 2.58 15.27
CA SER A 197 8.94 1.52 16.05
C SER A 197 9.93 0.72 15.20
N VAL A 198 9.50 0.21 14.05
CA VAL A 198 10.37 -0.54 13.10
C VAL A 198 11.58 0.31 12.70
N CYS A 199 11.36 1.59 12.40
CA CYS A 199 12.43 2.50 12.03
C CYS A 199 13.44 2.72 13.17
N ARG A 200 12.97 2.90 14.42
CA ARG A 200 13.86 3.02 15.60
C ARG A 200 14.70 1.77 15.80
N ASP A 201 14.08 0.60 15.73
CA ASP A 201 14.75 -0.68 15.92
C ASP A 201 15.84 -0.91 14.87
N GLU A 202 15.57 -0.58 13.60
CA GLU A 202 16.56 -0.68 12.52
C GLU A 202 17.71 0.32 12.67
N ILE A 203 17.42 1.57 13.06
CA ILE A 203 18.47 2.57 13.33
C ILE A 203 19.36 2.09 14.48
N GLN A 204 18.76 1.65 15.59
CA GLN A 204 19.51 1.18 16.76
C GLN A 204 20.35 -0.05 16.44
N ARG A 205 19.78 -1.03 15.72
CA ARG A 205 20.49 -2.22 15.27
C ARG A 205 21.67 -1.86 14.37
N ALA A 206 21.48 -0.98 13.39
CA ALA A 206 22.55 -0.56 12.49
C ALA A 206 23.67 0.18 13.24
N VAL A 207 23.35 1.08 14.16
CA VAL A 207 24.36 1.75 15.01
C VAL A 207 25.10 0.74 15.91
N LEU A 208 24.42 -0.26 16.45
CA LEU A 208 25.05 -1.29 17.29
C LEU A 208 26.08 -2.12 16.51
N ILE A 209 25.77 -2.48 15.26
CA ILE A 209 26.57 -3.40 14.45
C ILE A 209 27.65 -2.67 13.65
N GLN A 210 27.32 -1.51 13.07
CA GLN A 210 28.15 -0.79 12.10
C GLN A 210 28.68 0.55 12.64
N GLU A 211 28.39 0.89 13.90
CA GLU A 211 28.67 2.19 14.55
C GLU A 211 27.91 3.39 13.95
N PHE A 212 27.26 3.20 12.80
CA PHE A 212 26.38 4.17 12.17
C PHE A 212 25.19 3.50 11.46
N ALA A 213 24.11 4.26 11.28
CA ALA A 213 22.94 3.88 10.51
C ALA A 213 22.79 4.84 9.33
N ASN A 214 22.79 4.32 8.10
CA ASN A 214 22.47 5.10 6.90
C ASN A 214 20.95 5.19 6.73
N LEU A 215 20.40 6.40 6.86
CA LEU A 215 18.95 6.60 6.86
C LEU A 215 18.32 6.42 5.48
N GLU A 216 19.06 6.68 4.39
CA GLU A 216 18.58 6.44 3.02
C GLU A 216 18.48 4.95 2.73
N LYS A 217 19.47 4.16 3.16
CA LYS A 217 19.42 2.69 3.02
C LYS A 217 18.27 2.07 3.82
N ILE A 218 18.01 2.57 5.04
CA ILE A 218 16.88 2.10 5.85
C ILE A 218 15.55 2.47 5.18
N ALA A 219 15.43 3.71 4.71
CA ALA A 219 14.25 4.17 3.97
C ALA A 219 13.98 3.30 2.74
N GLU A 220 15.02 3.03 1.93
CA GLU A 220 14.92 2.17 0.75
C GLU A 220 14.53 0.73 1.11
N ALA A 221 15.23 0.12 2.06
CA ALA A 221 14.99 -1.27 2.47
C ALA A 221 13.59 -1.49 3.07
N ARG A 222 13.01 -0.46 3.70
CA ARG A 222 11.68 -0.51 4.32
C ARG A 222 10.57 0.10 3.48
N GLY A 223 10.90 0.70 2.32
CA GLY A 223 9.92 1.41 1.49
C GLY A 223 9.32 2.64 2.21
N PHE A 224 10.08 3.29 3.07
CA PHE A 224 9.68 4.50 3.79
C PHE A 224 10.20 5.76 3.09
N ASP A 225 9.54 6.89 3.32
CA ASP A 225 10.09 8.18 2.93
C ASP A 225 11.34 8.54 3.77
N VAL A 226 12.36 9.10 3.12
CA VAL A 226 13.61 9.49 3.79
C VAL A 226 13.37 10.60 4.81
N GLY A 227 12.45 11.52 4.55
CA GLY A 227 12.03 12.56 5.50
C GLY A 227 11.42 11.95 6.76
N PHE A 228 10.52 10.97 6.60
CA PHE A 228 9.96 10.21 7.72
C PHE A 228 11.06 9.55 8.58
N VAL A 229 12.00 8.83 7.95
CA VAL A 229 13.11 8.18 8.67
C VAL A 229 14.01 9.21 9.38
N LYS A 230 14.27 10.36 8.75
CA LYS A 230 15.02 11.47 9.38
C LYS A 230 14.31 12.01 10.60
N ASP A 231 12.99 12.15 10.57
CA ASP A 231 12.23 12.69 11.70
C ASP A 231 12.22 11.71 12.88
N VAL A 232 12.09 10.41 12.61
CA VAL A 232 12.27 9.36 13.63
C VAL A 232 13.69 9.40 14.22
N ALA A 233 14.72 9.55 13.37
CA ALA A 233 16.10 9.65 13.81
C ALA A 233 16.35 10.89 14.69
N LYS A 234 15.77 12.05 14.35
CA LYS A 234 15.84 13.27 15.17
C LYS A 234 15.20 13.05 16.54
N GLU A 235 14.04 12.41 16.60
CA GLU A 235 13.37 12.07 17.86
C GLU A 235 14.25 11.16 18.72
N LEU A 236 14.82 10.13 18.11
CA LEU A 236 15.71 9.18 18.79
C LEU A 236 16.99 9.87 19.33
N CYS A 237 17.62 10.76 18.56
CA CYS A 237 18.78 11.53 19.01
C CYS A 237 18.43 12.54 20.11
N ARG A 238 17.17 13.03 20.15
CA ARG A 238 16.71 13.89 21.26
C ARG A 238 16.56 13.10 22.57
N GLN A 239 16.22 11.82 22.48
CA GLN A 239 16.01 10.93 23.63
C GLN A 239 17.32 10.28 24.13
N SER A 240 18.38 10.23 23.32
CA SER A 240 19.66 9.62 23.68
C SER A 240 20.83 10.60 23.50
N LYS A 241 21.61 10.78 24.57
CA LYS A 241 22.85 11.58 24.53
C LYS A 241 23.98 10.90 23.74
N GLU A 242 23.88 9.58 23.54
CA GLU A 242 24.90 8.79 22.86
C GLU A 242 24.75 8.82 21.34
N LEU A 243 23.63 9.31 20.81
CA LEU A 243 23.36 9.30 19.38
C LEU A 243 23.39 10.70 18.80
N LYS A 244 24.03 10.85 17.64
CA LYS A 244 24.07 12.11 16.91
C LYS A 244 23.72 11.89 15.45
N LEU A 245 22.84 12.74 14.94
CA LEU A 245 22.55 12.87 13.52
C LEU A 245 23.68 13.68 12.86
N ALA A 246 24.23 13.16 11.76
CA ALA A 246 25.25 13.80 10.95
C ALA A 246 24.98 13.57 9.46
N THR A 247 25.60 14.37 8.61
CA THR A 247 25.60 14.14 7.16
C THR A 247 27.02 13.82 6.73
N VAL A 248 27.22 12.66 6.11
CA VAL A 248 28.53 12.22 5.62
C VAL A 248 28.56 12.36 4.10
N ARG A 249 29.60 13.04 3.58
CA ARG A 249 29.76 13.26 2.14
C ARG A 249 29.84 11.92 1.40
N GLY A 250 29.01 11.75 0.37
CA GLY A 250 28.94 10.51 -0.43
C GLY A 250 28.11 9.37 0.18
N VAL A 251 27.65 9.51 1.43
CA VAL A 251 26.81 8.51 2.11
C VAL A 251 25.43 9.05 2.44
N GLY A 252 25.33 10.37 2.69
CA GLY A 252 24.08 11.04 3.03
C GLY A 252 23.86 11.16 4.55
N PRO A 253 22.60 11.27 5.00
CA PRO A 253 22.23 11.42 6.40
C PRO A 253 22.43 10.12 7.18
N VAL A 254 23.15 10.20 8.30
CA VAL A 254 23.46 9.06 9.17
C VAL A 254 23.21 9.37 10.64
N VAL A 255 22.84 8.36 11.41
CA VAL A 255 22.92 8.39 12.88
C VAL A 255 24.18 7.64 13.29
N LYS A 256 24.97 8.19 14.20
CA LYS A 256 26.17 7.51 14.73
C LYS A 256 26.27 7.66 16.24
N ARG A 257 27.04 6.76 16.87
CA ARG A 257 27.36 6.89 18.29
C ARG A 257 28.34 8.05 18.51
N THR A 258 28.12 8.82 19.57
CA THR A 258 29.02 9.85 20.04
C THR A 258 30.04 9.17 20.95
N LEU A 259 31.31 9.24 20.56
CA LEU A 259 32.44 8.79 21.40
C LEU A 259 32.59 9.71 22.61
#